data_AF-V7H543-F1
#
_entry.id   AF-V7H543-F1
#
_cell.length_a   1.000
_cell.length_b   1.000
_cell.length_c   1.000
_cell.angle_alpha   90.00
_cell.angle_beta   90.00
_cell.angle_gamma   90.00
#
_symmetry.space_group_name_H-M   'P 1'
#
loop_
_entity.id
_entity.type
_entity.pdbx_description
1 polymer ?
#
loop_
_entity_poly.entity_id
_entity_poly.type
_entity_poly.pdbx_seq_one_letter_code
_entity_poly.pdbx_strand_id
1 'polypeptide(L)'
;MLGITFGIWAATRQYTWIDSVLSAISFLGMTVPRFLMALIIVYLLVFQFNVSEIGSFFSPQYGGAPWSWAKFADLVKHVWPVVAIATFGGLAYNMRVMRGNLLDTLNAQYVETAKAKGLTGSAVVMRHAVPNALHPLIMYQGVVLPYMLTGEIETAIIFALPTVGPAIVGSMAVGDVYVTATFMMVLSATLIVGNIIADMLLALLDPRVRQFRES
;
A
#
# COMPACT_ATOMS: atom_id res chain seq x y z
N MET A 1 7.40 -1.45 -0.32
CA MET A 1 8.88 -1.56 -0.39
C MET A 1 9.57 -0.25 -0.04
N LEU A 2 9.40 0.84 -0.80
CA LEU A 2 10.05 2.12 -0.48
C LEU A 2 9.75 2.63 0.94
N GLY A 3 8.48 2.59 1.36
CA GLY A 3 8.11 2.96 2.73
C GLY A 3 8.80 2.10 3.79
N ILE A 4 8.92 0.79 3.57
CA ILE A 4 9.64 -0.14 4.46
C ILE A 4 11.12 0.28 4.58
N THR A 5 11.78 0.53 3.45
CA THR A 5 13.18 0.96 3.42
C THR A 5 13.38 2.27 4.18
N PHE A 6 12.53 3.27 3.95
CA PHE A 6 12.60 4.54 4.68
C PHE A 6 12.27 4.38 6.17
N GLY A 7 11.36 3.48 6.53
CA GLY A 7 11.05 3.16 7.92
C GLY A 7 12.24 2.51 8.65
N ILE A 8 12.95 1.59 7.98
CA ILE A 8 14.21 1.01 8.50
C ILE A 8 15.26 2.12 8.68
N TRP A 9 15.39 3.01 7.70
CA TRP A 9 16.38 4.09 7.75
C TRP A 9 16.09 5.10 8.86
N ALA A 10 14.82 5.47 9.06
CA ALA A 10 14.39 6.34 10.15
C ALA A 10 14.63 5.70 11.53
N ALA A 11 14.27 4.43 11.71
CA ALA A 11 14.43 3.74 12.99
C ALA A 11 15.90 3.46 13.34
N THR A 12 16.75 3.10 12.37
CA THR A 12 18.19 2.89 12.61
C THR A 12 18.97 4.19 12.86
N ARG A 13 18.38 5.35 12.56
CA ARG A 13 18.94 6.68 12.82
C ARG A 13 18.02 7.49 13.74
N GLN A 14 17.44 6.84 14.74
CA GLN A 14 16.54 7.47 15.71
C GLN A 14 17.12 8.75 16.29
N TYR A 15 16.29 9.79 16.42
CA TYR A 15 16.65 11.13 16.93
C TYR A 15 17.60 11.95 16.05
N THR A 16 17.91 11.50 14.84
CA THR A 16 18.64 12.32 13.86
C THR A 16 17.67 13.16 13.01
N TRP A 17 18.20 14.17 12.32
CA TRP A 17 17.40 14.98 11.39
C TRP A 17 16.73 14.14 10.28
N ILE A 18 17.35 13.04 9.87
CA ILE A 18 16.79 12.12 8.87
C ILE A 18 15.51 11.50 9.42
N ASP A 19 15.57 10.96 10.64
CA ASP A 19 14.40 10.42 11.33
C ASP A 19 13.30 11.48 11.47
N SER A 20 13.65 12.71 11.89
CA SER A 20 12.68 13.80 12.02
C SER A 20 12.00 14.15 10.69
N VAL A 21 12.76 14.32 9.61
CA VAL A 21 12.24 14.66 8.27
C VAL A 21 11.35 13.54 7.74
N LEU A 22 11.85 12.31 7.83
CA LEU A 22 11.14 11.11 7.39
C LEU A 22 9.83 10.91 8.18
N SER A 23 9.89 11.06 9.50
CA SER A 23 8.72 10.99 10.37
C SER A 23 7.71 12.08 10.04
N ALA A 24 8.15 13.32 9.80
CA ALA A 24 7.29 14.43 9.40
C ALA A 24 6.61 14.18 8.05
N ILE A 25 7.36 13.73 7.03
CA ILE A 25 6.80 13.35 5.71
C ILE A 25 5.77 12.24 5.88
N SER A 26 6.09 11.19 6.64
CA SER A 26 5.15 10.09 6.87
C SER A 26 3.88 10.58 7.59
N PHE A 27 4.02 11.45 8.59
CA PHE A 27 2.91 12.01 9.33
C PHE A 27 1.99 12.82 8.42
N LEU A 28 2.56 13.76 7.66
CA LEU A 28 1.81 14.53 6.66
C LEU A 28 1.13 13.61 5.66
N GLY A 29 1.82 12.59 5.16
CA GLY A 29 1.27 11.67 4.17
C GLY A 29 0.12 10.80 4.67
N MET A 30 0.04 10.52 5.97
CA MET A 30 -1.10 9.82 6.58
C MET A 30 -2.24 10.76 6.97
N THR A 31 -1.92 12.01 7.32
CA THR A 31 -2.92 12.98 7.78
C THR A 31 -3.66 13.63 6.62
N VAL A 32 -3.02 13.80 5.46
CA VAL A 32 -3.68 14.34 4.27
C VAL A 32 -4.70 13.33 3.74
N PRO A 33 -6.00 13.67 3.69
CA PRO A 33 -7.01 12.77 3.16
C PRO A 33 -6.80 12.48 1.68
N ARG A 34 -6.99 11.21 1.26
CA ARG A 34 -6.75 10.79 -0.13
C ARG A 34 -7.66 11.51 -1.13
N PHE A 35 -8.91 11.72 -0.77
CA PHE A 35 -9.86 12.49 -1.58
C PHE A 35 -9.40 13.94 -1.79
N LEU A 36 -8.74 14.56 -0.80
CA LEU A 36 -8.22 15.92 -0.93
C LEU A 36 -7.08 15.96 -1.96
N MET A 37 -6.19 14.96 -1.95
CA MET A 37 -5.17 14.82 -2.98
C MET A 37 -5.79 14.65 -4.37
N ALA A 38 -6.86 13.86 -4.48
CA ALA A 38 -7.61 13.70 -5.73
C ALA A 38 -8.15 15.05 -6.24
N LEU A 39 -8.78 15.86 -5.37
CA LEU A 39 -9.26 17.20 -5.73
C LEU A 39 -8.13 18.12 -6.21
N ILE A 40 -6.99 18.14 -5.51
CA ILE A 40 -5.84 18.96 -5.89
C ILE A 40 -5.30 18.51 -7.26
N ILE A 41 -5.14 17.21 -7.48
CA ILE A 41 -4.62 16.70 -8.76
C ILE A 41 -5.60 17.00 -9.89
N VAL A 42 -6.90 16.78 -9.70
CA VAL A 42 -7.92 17.15 -10.71
C VAL A 42 -7.86 18.65 -11.01
N TYR A 43 -7.75 19.51 -9.99
CA TYR A 43 -7.64 20.95 -10.19
C TYR A 43 -6.41 21.31 -11.04
N LEU A 44 -5.24 20.75 -10.72
CA LEU A 44 -4.02 21.00 -11.49
C LEU A 44 -4.16 20.48 -12.93
N LEU A 45 -4.65 19.26 -13.11
CA LEU A 45 -4.83 18.66 -14.43
C LEU A 45 -5.77 19.48 -15.31
N VAL A 46 -6.93 19.87 -14.79
CA VAL A 46 -7.96 20.58 -15.56
C VAL A 46 -7.59 22.05 -15.77
N PHE A 47 -7.26 22.78 -14.70
CA PHE A 47 -7.13 24.24 -14.77
C PHE A 47 -5.72 24.73 -15.07
N GLN A 48 -4.68 23.96 -14.76
CA GLN A 48 -3.28 24.36 -15.03
C GLN A 48 -2.74 23.66 -16.29
N PHE A 49 -3.07 22.39 -16.49
CA PHE A 49 -2.55 21.60 -17.61
C PHE A 49 -3.56 21.39 -18.76
N ASN A 50 -4.80 21.87 -18.64
CA ASN A 50 -5.86 21.73 -19.65
C ASN A 50 -6.12 20.28 -20.09
N VAL A 51 -5.99 19.32 -19.16
CA VAL A 51 -6.30 17.92 -19.40
C VAL A 51 -7.82 17.72 -19.29
N SER A 52 -8.45 17.33 -20.38
CA SER A 52 -9.89 17.07 -20.46
C SER A 52 -10.29 15.62 -20.14
N GLU A 53 -9.34 14.68 -20.17
CA GLU A 53 -9.59 13.23 -20.11
C GLU A 53 -9.39 12.64 -18.70
N ILE A 54 -9.89 13.32 -17.66
CA ILE A 54 -9.67 12.89 -16.26
C ILE A 54 -10.53 11.69 -15.83
N GLY A 55 -11.69 11.49 -16.47
CA GLY A 55 -12.65 10.43 -16.12
C GLY A 55 -12.47 9.11 -16.86
N SER A 56 -11.37 8.95 -17.58
CA SER A 56 -11.07 7.74 -18.32
C SER A 56 -9.63 7.33 -18.12
N PHE A 57 -9.40 6.02 -18.06
CA PHE A 57 -8.05 5.44 -18.12
C PHE A 57 -7.48 5.39 -19.54
N PHE A 58 -8.29 5.76 -20.54
CA PHE A 58 -7.93 5.70 -21.94
C PHE A 58 -8.39 6.95 -22.67
N SER A 59 -7.61 7.37 -23.67
CA SER A 59 -8.06 8.37 -24.62
C SER A 59 -9.22 7.85 -25.48
N PRO A 60 -10.08 8.73 -26.06
CA PRO A 60 -11.28 8.33 -26.78
C PRO A 60 -11.04 7.28 -27.87
N GLN A 61 -9.89 7.34 -28.56
CA GLN A 61 -9.48 6.40 -29.60
C GLN A 61 -9.26 4.96 -29.11
N TYR A 62 -8.92 4.78 -27.82
CA TYR A 62 -8.69 3.46 -27.21
C TYR A 62 -9.86 2.98 -26.34
N GLY A 63 -10.89 3.83 -26.16
CA GLY A 63 -12.15 3.45 -25.55
C GLY A 63 -12.78 2.27 -26.30
N GLY A 64 -12.96 1.13 -25.64
CA GLY A 64 -13.54 -0.08 -26.24
C GLY A 64 -12.67 -0.80 -27.30
N ALA A 65 -11.55 -0.22 -27.73
CA ALA A 65 -10.66 -0.84 -28.72
C ALA A 65 -10.02 -2.16 -28.19
N PRO A 66 -9.68 -3.12 -29.06
CA PRO A 66 -8.92 -4.31 -28.67
C PRO A 66 -7.58 -3.97 -28.02
N TRP A 67 -7.06 -4.88 -27.19
CA TRP A 67 -5.76 -4.71 -26.57
C TRP A 67 -4.64 -4.63 -27.61
N SER A 68 -3.82 -3.59 -27.48
CA SER A 68 -2.62 -3.36 -28.29
C SER A 68 -1.54 -2.71 -27.43
N TRP A 69 -0.29 -2.75 -27.89
CA TRP A 69 0.80 -2.05 -27.19
C TRP A 69 0.54 -0.54 -27.07
N ALA A 70 -0.06 0.05 -28.10
CA ALA A 70 -0.40 1.47 -28.09
C ALA A 70 -1.47 1.80 -27.03
N LYS A 71 -2.50 0.95 -26.89
CA LYS A 71 -3.51 1.06 -25.83
C LYS A 71 -2.91 0.88 -24.43
N PHE A 72 -1.95 -0.02 -24.27
CA PHE A 72 -1.25 -0.17 -22.98
C PHE A 72 -0.40 1.06 -22.65
N ALA A 73 0.34 1.60 -23.60
CA ALA A 73 1.12 2.82 -23.41
C ALA A 73 0.21 4.02 -23.07
N ASP A 74 -0.97 4.09 -23.68
CA ASP A 74 -2.00 5.08 -23.36
C ASP A 74 -2.53 4.93 -21.93
N LEU A 75 -2.84 3.71 -21.49
CA LEU A 75 -3.22 3.43 -20.10
C LEU A 75 -2.19 3.94 -19.09
N VAL A 76 -0.90 3.66 -19.33
CA VAL A 76 0.19 4.09 -18.44
C VAL A 76 0.25 5.62 -18.32
N LYS A 77 -0.07 6.35 -19.40
CA LYS A 77 -0.13 7.82 -19.39
C LYS A 77 -1.31 8.39 -18.61
N HIS A 78 -2.39 7.63 -18.44
CA HIS A 78 -3.61 8.10 -17.75
C HIS A 78 -3.73 7.58 -16.31
N VAL A 79 -3.07 6.47 -15.96
CA VAL A 79 -3.22 5.85 -14.63
C VAL A 79 -2.40 6.52 -13.52
N TRP A 80 -1.40 7.34 -13.89
CA TRP A 80 -0.46 7.92 -12.93
C TRP A 80 -1.10 8.73 -11.78
N PRO A 81 -2.22 9.47 -11.95
CA PRO A 81 -2.82 10.24 -10.84
C PRO A 81 -3.27 9.32 -9.71
N VAL A 82 -3.96 8.24 -10.06
CA VAL A 82 -4.46 7.24 -9.10
C VAL A 82 -3.30 6.50 -8.46
N VAL A 83 -2.29 6.13 -9.26
CA VAL A 83 -1.06 5.49 -8.74
C VAL A 83 -0.31 6.42 -7.78
N ALA A 84 -0.23 7.72 -8.06
CA ALA A 84 0.43 8.69 -7.20
C ALA A 84 -0.28 8.82 -5.85
N ILE A 85 -1.61 8.92 -5.85
CA ILE A 85 -2.43 8.99 -4.62
C ILE A 85 -2.25 7.73 -3.77
N ALA A 86 -2.39 6.55 -4.39
CA ALA A 86 -2.22 5.27 -3.71
C ALA A 86 -0.80 5.09 -3.17
N THR A 87 0.21 5.45 -3.97
CA THR A 87 1.62 5.34 -3.59
C THR A 87 1.95 6.26 -2.43
N PHE A 88 1.46 7.50 -2.43
CA PHE A 88 1.74 8.46 -1.36
C PHE A 88 1.19 7.98 -0.01
N GLY A 89 -0.08 7.56 0.03
CA GLY A 89 -0.69 7.04 1.25
C GLY A 89 -0.04 5.73 1.72
N GLY A 90 0.20 4.79 0.80
CA GLY A 90 0.83 3.51 1.12
C GLY A 90 2.29 3.64 1.57
N LEU A 91 3.05 4.57 0.99
CA LEU A 91 4.43 4.85 1.38
C LEU A 91 4.48 5.42 2.81
N ALA A 92 3.66 6.42 3.10
CA ALA A 92 3.61 7.08 4.40
C ALA A 92 3.20 6.10 5.52
N TYR A 93 2.17 5.29 5.28
CA TYR A 93 1.72 4.27 6.22
C TYR A 93 2.79 3.21 6.50
N ASN A 94 3.31 2.56 5.45
CA ASN A 94 4.30 1.49 5.59
C ASN A 94 5.57 1.97 6.30
N MET A 95 5.97 3.21 6.03
CA MET A 95 7.13 3.84 6.66
C MET A 95 6.93 4.07 8.15
N ARG A 96 5.78 4.60 8.57
CA ARG A 96 5.48 4.84 9.98
C ARG A 96 5.39 3.51 10.75
N VAL A 97 4.68 2.54 10.20
CA VAL A 97 4.49 1.22 10.82
C VAL A 97 5.83 0.49 10.91
N MET A 98 6.63 0.46 9.83
CA MET A 98 7.95 -0.18 9.87
C MET A 98 8.87 0.47 10.90
N ARG A 99 8.88 1.81 10.97
CA ARG A 99 9.69 2.54 11.95
C ARG A 99 9.29 2.17 13.37
N GLY A 100 7.99 2.22 13.69
CA GLY A 100 7.48 1.88 15.02
C GLY A 100 7.85 0.45 15.41
N ASN A 101 7.49 -0.52 14.56
CA ASN A 101 7.79 -1.94 14.79
C ASN A 101 9.29 -2.19 14.97
N LEU A 102 10.14 -1.55 14.15
CA LEU A 102 11.58 -1.76 14.25
C LEU A 102 12.15 -1.18 15.54
N LEU A 103 11.68 -0.02 15.99
CA LEU A 103 12.11 0.54 17.27
C LEU A 103 11.74 -0.37 18.44
N ASP A 104 10.52 -0.88 18.48
CA ASP A 104 10.09 -1.84 19.52
C ASP A 104 10.93 -3.11 19.47
N THR A 105 11.20 -3.61 18.27
CA THR A 105 11.97 -4.83 18.06
C THR A 105 13.43 -4.65 18.46
N LEU A 106 14.04 -3.49 18.21
CA LEU A 106 15.44 -3.20 18.57
C LEU A 106 15.69 -3.22 20.09
N ASN A 107 14.62 -3.06 20.88
CA ASN A 107 14.63 -3.12 22.35
C ASN A 107 14.30 -4.51 22.90
N ALA A 108 14.14 -5.53 22.05
CA ALA A 108 13.81 -6.88 22.49
C ALA A 108 15.05 -7.65 23.02
N GLN A 109 14.85 -8.51 24.03
CA GLN A 109 15.91 -9.28 24.69
C GLN A 109 16.74 -10.16 23.73
N TYR A 110 16.12 -10.74 22.70
CA TYR A 110 16.85 -11.56 21.73
C TYR A 110 17.79 -10.72 20.83
N VAL A 111 17.45 -9.44 20.62
CA VAL A 111 18.31 -8.48 19.90
C VAL A 111 19.50 -8.09 20.78
N GLU A 112 19.28 -7.84 22.07
CA GLU A 112 20.37 -7.61 23.04
C GLU A 112 21.29 -8.82 23.14
N THR A 113 20.73 -10.02 23.17
CA THR A 113 21.50 -11.27 23.16
C THR A 113 22.35 -11.39 21.90
N ALA A 114 21.80 -11.04 20.73
CA ALA A 114 22.55 -11.03 19.48
C ALA A 114 23.71 -10.01 19.49
N LYS A 115 23.49 -8.82 20.06
CA LYS A 115 24.56 -7.81 20.27
C LYS A 115 25.64 -8.34 21.21
N ALA A 116 25.26 -8.97 22.33
CA ALA A 116 26.19 -9.54 23.31
C ALA A 116 27.03 -10.69 22.73
N LYS A 117 26.51 -11.42 21.73
CA LYS A 117 27.25 -12.44 20.98
C LYS A 117 28.23 -11.85 19.94
N GLY A 118 28.38 -10.54 19.86
CA GLY A 118 29.37 -9.86 19.01
C GLY A 118 28.93 -9.63 17.56
N LEU A 119 27.63 -9.77 17.23
CA LEU A 119 27.15 -9.44 15.89
C LEU A 119 27.25 -7.93 15.64
N THR A 120 27.63 -7.56 14.42
CA THR A 120 27.68 -6.15 14.00
C THR A 120 26.28 -5.53 14.04
N GLY A 121 26.18 -4.21 14.29
CA GLY A 121 24.88 -3.52 14.36
C GLY A 121 24.01 -3.74 13.12
N SER A 122 24.61 -3.71 11.93
CA SER A 122 23.89 -3.99 10.68
C SER A 122 23.40 -5.43 10.57
N ALA A 123 24.19 -6.41 11.04
CA ALA A 123 23.78 -7.81 11.05
C ALA A 123 22.64 -8.04 12.05
N VAL A 124 22.71 -7.43 13.24
CA VAL A 124 21.63 -7.47 14.24
C VAL A 124 20.34 -6.91 13.67
N VAL A 125 20.40 -5.73 13.02
CA VAL A 125 19.22 -5.11 12.40
C VAL A 125 18.65 -6.00 11.30
N MET A 126 19.45 -6.35 10.29
CA MET A 126 18.92 -6.99 9.08
C MET A 126 18.56 -8.47 9.27
N ARG A 127 19.26 -9.18 10.16
CA ARG A 127 19.05 -10.63 10.36
C ARG A 127 18.09 -10.94 11.51
N HIS A 128 17.99 -10.07 12.51
CA HIS A 128 17.17 -10.33 13.70
C HIS A 128 16.03 -9.35 13.86
N ALA A 129 16.25 -8.05 13.75
CA ALA A 129 15.20 -7.07 14.04
C ALA A 129 14.21 -6.88 12.87
N VAL A 130 14.71 -6.68 11.64
CA VAL A 130 13.87 -6.41 10.46
C VAL A 130 12.89 -7.54 10.15
N PRO A 131 13.29 -8.83 10.12
CA PRO A 131 12.35 -9.91 9.83
C PRO A 131 11.17 -9.91 10.81
N ASN A 132 11.41 -9.76 12.11
CA ASN A 132 10.35 -9.72 13.12
C ASN A 132 9.48 -8.45 13.02
N ALA A 133 10.09 -7.29 12.75
CA ALA A 133 9.36 -6.03 12.59
C ALA A 133 8.46 -5.98 11.35
N LEU A 134 8.71 -6.86 10.35
CA LEU A 134 7.89 -6.99 9.14
C LEU A 134 6.59 -7.78 9.35
N HIS A 135 6.43 -8.54 10.44
CA HIS A 135 5.27 -9.42 10.62
C HIS A 135 3.94 -8.67 10.48
N PRO A 136 3.71 -7.51 11.15
CA PRO A 136 2.45 -6.78 11.01
C PRO A 136 2.22 -6.23 9.60
N LEU A 137 3.30 -5.83 8.90
CA LEU A 137 3.21 -5.30 7.54
C LEU A 137 2.84 -6.37 6.52
N ILE A 138 3.39 -7.58 6.68
CA ILE A 138 3.04 -8.71 5.82
C ILE A 138 1.59 -9.15 6.09
N MET A 139 1.17 -9.19 7.36
CA MET A 139 -0.22 -9.50 7.69
C MET A 139 -1.19 -8.48 7.08
N TYR A 140 -0.86 -7.19 7.15
CA TYR A 140 -1.65 -6.14 6.51
C TYR A 140 -1.75 -6.31 4.98
N GLN A 141 -0.77 -6.95 4.35
CA GLN A 141 -0.81 -7.22 2.92
C GLN A 141 -1.96 -8.17 2.53
N GLY A 142 -2.56 -8.90 3.48
CA GLY A 142 -3.72 -9.76 3.25
C GLY A 142 -4.96 -9.01 2.75
N VAL A 143 -5.12 -7.72 3.11
CA VAL A 143 -6.23 -6.89 2.62
C VAL A 143 -5.99 -6.28 1.24
N VAL A 144 -4.82 -6.50 0.62
CA VAL A 144 -4.49 -5.80 -0.63
C VAL A 144 -5.29 -6.30 -1.82
N LEU A 145 -5.64 -7.59 -1.89
CA LEU A 145 -6.47 -8.10 -2.98
C LEU A 145 -7.86 -7.44 -3.07
N PRO A 146 -8.67 -7.41 -1.99
CA PRO A 146 -9.96 -6.71 -2.05
C PRO A 146 -9.78 -5.21 -2.28
N TYR A 147 -8.75 -4.59 -1.69
CA TYR A 147 -8.44 -3.17 -1.93
C TYR A 147 -8.05 -2.88 -3.39
N MET A 148 -7.34 -3.78 -4.09
CA MET A 148 -7.03 -3.64 -5.51
C MET A 148 -8.28 -3.73 -6.39
N LEU A 149 -9.29 -4.51 -5.98
CA LEU A 149 -10.57 -4.58 -6.69
C LEU A 149 -11.39 -3.31 -6.49
N THR A 150 -11.57 -2.84 -5.26
CA THR A 150 -12.36 -1.63 -4.99
C THR A 150 -11.65 -0.36 -5.44
N GLY A 151 -10.32 -0.34 -5.36
CA GLY A 151 -9.51 0.86 -5.47
C GLY A 151 -9.78 1.85 -4.35
N GLU A 152 -9.33 3.09 -4.55
CA GLU A 152 -9.68 4.25 -3.74
C GLU A 152 -11.06 4.77 -4.17
N ILE A 153 -12.10 4.43 -3.42
CA ILE A 153 -13.50 4.73 -3.79
C ILE A 153 -13.70 6.23 -3.98
N GLU A 154 -13.27 7.04 -3.01
CA GLU A 154 -13.44 8.49 -3.05
C GLU A 154 -12.65 9.12 -4.20
N THR A 155 -11.44 8.61 -4.46
CA THR A 155 -10.63 9.07 -5.59
C THR A 155 -11.30 8.72 -6.91
N ALA A 156 -11.82 7.50 -7.06
CA ALA A 156 -12.53 7.09 -8.26
C ALA A 156 -13.80 7.91 -8.50
N ILE A 157 -14.55 8.26 -7.44
CA ILE A 157 -15.71 9.15 -7.52
C ILE A 157 -15.29 10.55 -7.98
N ILE A 158 -14.25 11.14 -7.39
CA ILE A 158 -13.77 12.49 -7.74
C ILE A 158 -13.30 12.58 -9.19
N PHE A 159 -12.57 11.57 -9.65
CA PHE A 159 -12.16 11.51 -11.05
C PHE A 159 -13.31 11.07 -11.99
N ALA A 160 -14.46 10.64 -11.47
CA ALA A 160 -15.55 10.02 -12.24
C ALA A 160 -15.11 8.75 -13.03
N LEU A 161 -14.21 7.96 -12.44
CA LEU A 161 -13.69 6.74 -13.05
C LEU A 161 -14.69 5.57 -12.96
N PRO A 162 -14.89 4.80 -14.04
CA PRO A 162 -15.78 3.65 -14.04
C PRO A 162 -15.11 2.42 -13.40
N THR A 163 -15.00 2.41 -12.06
CA THR A 163 -14.41 1.28 -11.29
C THR A 163 -15.44 0.61 -10.37
N VAL A 164 -15.01 -0.48 -9.71
CA VAL A 164 -15.85 -1.25 -8.79
C VAL A 164 -16.32 -0.41 -7.59
N GLY A 165 -15.46 0.45 -7.04
CA GLY A 165 -15.79 1.30 -5.88
C GLY A 165 -17.06 2.15 -6.08
N PRO A 166 -17.10 3.04 -7.09
CA PRO A 166 -18.29 3.80 -7.42
C PRO A 166 -19.52 2.93 -7.76
N ALA A 167 -19.32 1.76 -8.38
CA ALA A 167 -20.43 0.84 -8.68
C ALA A 167 -21.08 0.28 -7.41
N ILE A 168 -20.28 -0.06 -6.38
CA ILE A 168 -20.78 -0.49 -5.06
C ILE A 168 -21.57 0.63 -4.39
N VAL A 169 -21.02 1.85 -4.36
CA VAL A 169 -21.70 3.01 -3.75
C VAL A 169 -23.00 3.32 -4.49
N GLY A 170 -22.98 3.24 -5.82
CA GLY A 170 -24.16 3.44 -6.66
C GLY A 170 -25.26 2.41 -6.39
N SER A 171 -24.92 1.13 -6.28
CA SER A 171 -25.92 0.08 -6.00
C SER A 171 -26.54 0.24 -4.61
N MET A 172 -25.74 0.63 -3.61
CA MET A 172 -26.24 0.93 -2.27
C MET A 172 -27.21 2.12 -2.27
N ALA A 173 -26.90 3.17 -3.04
CA ALA A 173 -27.72 4.38 -3.11
C ALA A 173 -29.12 4.13 -3.70
N VAL A 174 -29.23 3.21 -4.67
CA VAL A 174 -30.53 2.86 -5.29
C VAL A 174 -31.20 1.64 -4.63
N GLY A 175 -30.61 1.09 -3.57
CA GLY A 175 -31.15 -0.06 -2.86
C GLY A 175 -31.05 -1.39 -3.61
N ASP A 176 -30.12 -1.52 -4.57
CA ASP A 176 -29.86 -2.78 -5.27
C ASP A 176 -29.03 -3.70 -4.36
N VAL A 177 -29.75 -4.46 -3.53
CA VAL A 177 -29.17 -5.41 -2.57
C VAL A 177 -28.43 -6.55 -3.28
N TYR A 178 -28.89 -6.98 -4.46
CA TYR A 178 -28.28 -8.10 -5.19
C TYR A 178 -26.90 -7.76 -5.72
N VAL A 179 -26.76 -6.59 -6.36
CA VAL A 179 -25.46 -6.10 -6.86
C VAL A 179 -24.52 -5.83 -5.69
N THR A 180 -25.00 -5.15 -4.65
CA THR A 180 -24.21 -4.84 -3.45
C THR A 180 -23.68 -6.12 -2.79
N ALA A 181 -24.57 -7.11 -2.56
CA ALA A 181 -24.19 -8.38 -1.93
C ALA A 181 -23.20 -9.18 -2.78
N THR A 182 -23.33 -9.14 -4.11
CA THR A 182 -22.41 -9.82 -5.02
C THR A 182 -21.00 -9.23 -4.92
N PHE A 183 -20.88 -7.89 -4.92
CA PHE A 183 -19.58 -7.27 -4.70
C PHE A 183 -19.00 -7.61 -3.32
N MET A 184 -19.81 -7.54 -2.25
CA MET A 184 -19.35 -7.89 -0.90
C MET A 184 -18.87 -9.34 -0.79
N MET A 185 -19.54 -10.28 -1.47
CA MET A 185 -19.13 -11.67 -1.53
C MET A 185 -17.77 -11.83 -2.23
N VAL A 186 -17.56 -11.17 -3.37
CA VAL A 186 -16.27 -11.19 -4.09
C VAL A 186 -15.15 -10.57 -3.27
N LEU A 187 -15.41 -9.44 -2.59
CA LEU A 187 -14.44 -8.81 -1.70
C LEU A 187 -14.09 -9.69 -0.51
N SER A 188 -15.09 -10.38 0.07
CA SER A 188 -14.86 -11.32 1.17
C SER A 188 -14.03 -12.53 0.72
N ALA A 189 -14.33 -13.10 -0.45
CA ALA A 189 -13.56 -14.21 -1.00
C ALA A 189 -12.10 -13.81 -1.29
N THR A 190 -11.88 -12.64 -1.89
CA THR A 190 -10.52 -12.14 -2.16
C THR A 190 -9.77 -11.75 -0.88
N LEU A 191 -10.47 -11.28 0.15
CA LEU A 191 -9.88 -11.07 1.48
C LEU A 191 -9.37 -12.38 2.09
N ILE A 192 -10.16 -13.45 2.06
CA ILE A 192 -9.75 -14.76 2.58
C ILE A 192 -8.51 -15.26 1.82
N VAL A 193 -8.52 -15.18 0.49
CA VAL A 193 -7.37 -15.56 -0.35
C VAL A 193 -6.14 -14.72 0.00
N GLY A 194 -6.32 -13.40 0.15
CA GLY A 194 -5.22 -12.50 0.51
C GLY A 194 -4.62 -12.82 1.87
N ASN A 195 -5.44 -13.11 2.88
CA ASN A 195 -4.98 -13.49 4.21
C ASN A 195 -4.22 -14.83 4.18
N ILE A 196 -4.70 -15.83 3.44
CA ILE A 196 -3.98 -17.10 3.27
C ILE A 196 -2.60 -16.86 2.64
N ILE A 197 -2.51 -16.00 1.62
CA ILE A 197 -1.22 -15.62 1.02
C ILE A 197 -0.32 -14.93 2.05
N ALA A 198 -0.85 -14.02 2.87
CA ALA A 198 -0.09 -13.35 3.91
C ALA A 198 0.46 -14.34 4.96
N ASP A 199 -0.36 -15.30 5.40
CA ASP A 199 0.06 -16.37 6.32
C ASP A 199 1.18 -17.22 5.72
N MET A 200 1.07 -17.59 4.43
CA MET A 200 2.13 -18.32 3.73
C MET A 200 3.42 -17.50 3.62
N LEU A 201 3.34 -16.20 3.35
CA LEU A 201 4.49 -15.31 3.30
C LEU A 201 5.18 -15.19 4.66
N LEU A 202 4.40 -15.13 5.75
CA LEU A 202 4.93 -15.14 7.12
C LEU A 202 5.63 -16.46 7.43
N ALA A 203 5.04 -17.60 7.06
CA ALA A 203 5.65 -18.91 7.24
C ALA A 203 6.98 -19.06 6.47
N LEU A 204 7.10 -18.43 5.30
CA LEU A 204 8.36 -18.37 4.52
C LEU A 204 9.41 -17.46 5.15
N LEU A 205 8.98 -16.37 5.80
CA LEU A 205 9.88 -15.43 6.46
C LEU A 205 10.40 -15.96 7.80
N ASP A 206 9.61 -16.77 8.51
CA ASP A 206 9.99 -17.29 9.83
C ASP A 206 11.10 -18.37 9.72
N PRO A 207 12.34 -18.08 10.18
CA PRO A 207 13.44 -19.03 10.13
C PRO A 207 13.22 -20.26 11.03
N ARG A 208 12.28 -20.22 12.00
CA ARG A 208 12.00 -21.34 12.91
C ARG A 208 11.35 -22.51 12.20
N VAL A 209 10.51 -22.24 11.18
CA VAL A 209 9.87 -23.28 10.37
C VAL A 209 10.90 -24.12 9.61
N ARG A 210 12.06 -23.52 9.28
CA ARG A 210 13.16 -24.21 8.61
C ARG A 210 13.96 -25.14 9.54
N GLN A 211 14.08 -24.81 10.82
CA GLN A 211 14.83 -25.63 11.79
C GLN A 211 14.11 -26.95 12.13
N PHE A 212 12.78 -26.98 12.15
CA PHE A 212 12.00 -28.21 12.35
C PHE A 212 12.11 -29.22 11.20
N ARG A 213 12.62 -28.80 10.04
CA ARG A 213 12.74 -29.64 8.85
C ARG A 213 14.13 -30.28 8.71
N GLU A 214 15.07 -29.89 9.56
CA GLU A 214 16.44 -30.40 9.65
C GLU A 214 16.70 -31.22 10.93
N SER A 215 15.67 -31.45 11.75
CA SER A 215 15.66 -32.31 12.94
C SER A 215 14.76 -33.52 12.73
#